data_AF-A0AA88UKF3-F1
#
_entry.id   AF-A0AA88UKF3-F1
#
_cell.length_a   1.000
_cell.length_b   1.000
_cell.length_c   1.000
_cell.angle_alpha   90.00
_cell.angle_beta   90.00
_cell.angle_gamma   90.00
#
_symmetry.space_group_name_H-M   'P 1'
#
loop_
_entity.id
_entity.type
_entity.pdbx_description
1 polymer ?
#
loop_
_entity_poly.entity_id
_entity_poly.type
_entity_poly.pdbx_seq_one_letter_code
_entity_poly.pdbx_strand_id
1 'polypeptide(L)'
;MRDQKCQKLSEVQNGGESEDIISNLPDCILHHILSFLPTKDAVGTCILSMRWKYLWTLVPNIDFDDALLYSNEVNGWYPLEMTCFMNFVERVLLLRDASTMKRFRLSCRVCFCASRVNAWVSSAIIHNVQELDLCLFVEKPFILPRCLFDGNSLTVVKIEMNCVLELPSYISFPCLKTLHLCLVTFANDNSTQKLFSSCPVLQELAILDCEWINLKQVAISIPTLESLTIDDLPYFGSTDDLHGCQIKIDAANLIYLKYIGYLSNEFFLCNVSSLVKAYIHIPMMCERRKEISHRAVKLLRELHNIGSVRISNRTIESLFLADNVLEHLPLFNNLTHLELSMEIENQTVSALVELLQHSPNLQSLYFAEVGRLGLDRFMHFGEDDWNLTSKPKCLRSTLKTVSFRNFHGHDAEICFLKYFLENALVLERIIIYCSKYPSGDETKQRDVRNQLQTFARGSTCLVITYM
;
A
#
# COMPACT_ATOMS: atom_id res chain seq x y z
N MET A 1 -16.43 -74.71 0.06
CA MET A 1 -15.09 -75.30 0.33
C MET A 1 -14.08 -74.44 -0.42
N ARG A 2 -13.10 -73.74 0.17
CA ARG A 2 -12.66 -73.57 1.56
C ARG A 2 -11.93 -72.22 1.62
N ASP A 3 -12.03 -71.59 2.77
CA ASP A 3 -11.24 -70.46 3.25
C ASP A 3 -9.73 -70.67 3.13
N GLN A 4 -8.98 -69.58 2.92
CA GLN A 4 -7.61 -69.41 3.42
C GLN A 4 -7.35 -67.91 3.63
N LYS A 5 -7.72 -67.36 4.79
CA LYS A 5 -6.98 -67.26 6.07
C LYS A 5 -5.87 -66.18 6.04
N CYS A 6 -6.19 -65.05 6.68
CA CYS A 6 -5.25 -64.04 7.15
C CYS A 6 -4.10 -64.67 7.93
N GLN A 7 -2.85 -64.34 7.57
CA GLN A 7 -1.70 -64.52 8.44
C GLN A 7 -1.27 -63.16 8.99
N LYS A 8 -1.52 -62.98 10.30
CA LYS A 8 -0.82 -62.01 11.13
C LYS A 8 0.64 -62.43 11.22
N LEU A 9 1.55 -61.52 10.90
CA LEU A 9 2.94 -61.56 11.37
C LEU A 9 3.03 -60.53 12.50
N SER A 10 3.24 -61.02 13.70
CA SER A 10 3.55 -60.24 14.91
C SER A 10 5.02 -60.48 15.30
N GLU A 11 5.52 -59.52 16.07
CA GLU A 11 6.82 -59.45 16.79
C GLU A 11 7.92 -58.68 16.04
N VAL A 12 8.01 -57.35 16.19
CA VAL A 12 8.45 -56.52 17.35
C VAL A 12 9.96 -56.36 17.38
N GLN A 13 10.45 -55.17 17.03
CA GLN A 13 11.58 -54.51 17.70
C GLN A 13 11.43 -52.97 17.65
N ASN A 14 11.19 -52.40 18.83
CA ASN A 14 11.59 -51.08 19.34
C ASN A 14 12.02 -50.00 18.32
N GLY A 15 11.06 -49.17 17.92
CA GLY A 15 11.27 -47.73 17.78
C GLY A 15 10.32 -47.09 18.81
N GLY A 16 10.82 -46.19 19.67
CA GLY A 16 9.97 -45.53 20.66
C GLY A 16 8.72 -45.00 19.98
N GLU A 17 7.54 -45.47 20.43
CA GLU A 17 6.26 -44.91 20.02
C GLU A 17 6.32 -43.43 20.37
N SER A 18 6.62 -42.58 19.39
CA SER A 18 6.33 -41.17 19.51
C SER A 18 4.82 -41.11 19.71
N GLU A 19 4.39 -40.91 20.95
CA GLU A 19 2.97 -40.70 21.24
C GLU A 19 2.43 -39.71 20.22
N ASP A 20 1.31 -40.04 19.58
CA ASP A 20 0.63 -39.14 18.66
C ASP A 20 -0.03 -38.02 19.48
N ILE A 21 0.78 -37.07 19.92
CA ILE A 21 0.38 -35.95 20.76
C ILE A 21 -0.65 -35.10 20.01
N ILE A 22 -0.51 -34.97 18.69
CA ILE A 22 -1.38 -34.10 17.88
C ILE A 22 -2.78 -34.71 17.76
N SER A 23 -2.92 -35.99 17.43
CA SER A 23 -4.25 -36.62 17.35
C SER A 23 -4.97 -36.72 18.70
N ASN A 24 -4.24 -36.57 19.82
CA ASN A 24 -4.81 -36.52 21.16
C ASN A 24 -5.33 -35.12 21.57
N LEU A 25 -5.06 -34.08 20.79
CA LEU A 25 -5.57 -32.74 21.08
C LEU A 25 -7.10 -32.66 20.92
N PRO A 26 -7.79 -31.79 21.68
CA PRO A 26 -9.21 -31.49 21.46
C PRO A 26 -9.45 -30.88 20.07
N ASP A 27 -10.62 -31.13 19.48
CA ASP A 27 -10.96 -30.66 18.13
C ASP A 27 -10.88 -29.13 18.00
N CYS A 28 -11.19 -28.38 19.07
CA CYS A 28 -11.05 -26.91 19.05
C CYS A 28 -9.59 -26.45 18.84
N ILE A 29 -8.62 -27.18 19.38
CA ILE A 29 -7.19 -26.89 19.19
C ILE A 29 -6.76 -27.32 17.78
N LEU A 30 -7.26 -28.46 17.30
CA LEU A 30 -6.99 -28.91 15.93
C LEU A 30 -7.54 -27.92 14.89
N HIS A 31 -8.77 -27.42 15.06
CA HIS A 31 -9.33 -26.37 14.21
C HIS A 31 -8.52 -25.09 14.25
N HIS A 32 -8.02 -24.71 15.43
CA HIS A 32 -7.14 -23.55 15.57
C HIS A 32 -5.82 -23.75 14.82
N ILE A 33 -5.18 -24.91 14.93
CA ILE A 33 -3.97 -25.26 14.18
C ILE A 33 -4.25 -25.20 12.67
N LEU A 34 -5.33 -25.84 12.20
CA LEU A 34 -5.71 -25.84 10.79
C LEU A 34 -6.01 -24.42 10.26
N SER A 35 -6.47 -23.50 11.12
CA SER A 35 -6.75 -22.11 10.72
C SER A 35 -5.51 -21.29 10.34
N PHE A 36 -4.31 -21.78 10.65
CA PHE A 36 -3.03 -21.19 10.23
C PHE A 36 -2.47 -21.82 8.95
N LEU A 37 -3.05 -22.93 8.46
CA LEU A 37 -2.59 -23.59 7.25
C LEU A 37 -3.27 -22.99 6.01
N PRO A 38 -2.58 -22.97 4.86
CA PRO A 38 -3.24 -22.76 3.57
C PRO A 38 -4.40 -23.73 3.38
N THR A 39 -5.49 -23.30 2.74
CA THR A 39 -6.70 -24.12 2.53
C THR A 39 -6.41 -25.49 1.97
N LYS A 40 -5.50 -25.57 0.99
CA LYS A 40 -5.09 -26.82 0.35
C LYS A 40 -4.46 -27.80 1.34
N ASP A 41 -3.62 -27.30 2.24
CA ASP A 41 -2.93 -28.12 3.24
C ASP A 41 -3.89 -28.52 4.36
N ALA A 42 -4.76 -27.59 4.79
CA ALA A 42 -5.82 -27.88 5.76
C ALA A 42 -6.74 -29.00 5.26
N VAL A 43 -7.22 -28.91 4.01
CA VAL A 43 -8.02 -29.98 3.38
C VAL A 43 -7.18 -31.25 3.22
N GLY A 44 -5.89 -31.12 2.87
CA GLY A 44 -4.95 -32.24 2.73
C GLY A 44 -4.84 -33.10 3.97
N THR A 45 -5.04 -32.54 5.17
CA THR A 45 -5.04 -33.32 6.42
C THR A 45 -6.12 -34.40 6.49
N CYS A 46 -7.14 -34.36 5.61
CA CYS A 46 -8.21 -35.36 5.57
C CYS A 46 -7.72 -36.80 5.32
N ILE A 47 -6.50 -36.97 4.79
CA ILE A 47 -5.90 -38.28 4.53
C ILE A 47 -5.18 -38.88 5.74
N LEU A 48 -4.96 -38.09 6.81
CA LEU A 48 -4.16 -38.51 7.96
C LEU A 48 -4.87 -39.58 8.79
N SER A 49 -6.16 -39.42 9.05
CA SER A 49 -7.00 -40.45 9.69
C SER A 49 -8.50 -40.14 9.54
N MET A 50 -9.34 -41.09 9.95
CA MET A 50 -10.80 -40.89 9.98
C MET A 50 -11.22 -39.70 10.85
N ARG A 51 -10.48 -39.37 11.92
CA ARG A 51 -10.75 -38.21 12.76
C ARG A 51 -10.52 -36.89 12.01
N TRP A 52 -9.46 -36.83 11.20
CA TRP A 52 -9.07 -35.62 10.46
C TRP A 52 -9.90 -35.36 9.20
N LYS A 53 -10.66 -36.36 8.73
CA LYS A 53 -11.40 -36.33 7.47
C LYS A 53 -12.27 -35.06 7.28
N TYR A 54 -12.86 -34.55 8.35
CA TYR A 54 -13.79 -33.41 8.32
C TYR A 54 -13.39 -32.24 9.22
N LEU A 55 -12.24 -32.26 9.90
CA LEU A 55 -11.85 -31.14 10.79
C LEU A 55 -11.69 -29.82 10.03
N TRP A 56 -11.25 -29.89 8.77
CA TRP A 56 -11.07 -28.71 7.94
C TRP A 56 -12.39 -28.00 7.59
N THR A 57 -13.55 -28.67 7.68
CA THR A 57 -14.84 -28.10 7.23
C THR A 57 -15.34 -26.96 8.13
N LEU A 58 -14.76 -26.81 9.33
CA LEU A 58 -15.05 -25.74 10.28
C LEU A 58 -13.99 -24.63 10.28
N VAL A 59 -12.99 -24.71 9.39
CA VAL A 59 -11.96 -23.68 9.28
C VAL A 59 -12.61 -22.37 8.80
N PRO A 60 -12.39 -21.25 9.52
CA PRO A 60 -13.08 -19.99 9.25
C PRO A 60 -12.46 -19.17 8.10
N ASN A 61 -11.21 -19.46 7.74
CA ASN A 61 -10.46 -18.73 6.72
C ASN A 61 -10.29 -19.63 5.49
N ILE A 62 -10.77 -19.17 4.35
CA ILE A 62 -10.63 -19.85 3.07
C ILE A 62 -9.84 -18.94 2.15
N ASP A 63 -8.78 -19.49 1.59
CA ASP A 63 -7.90 -18.86 0.62
C ASP A 63 -7.72 -19.78 -0.59
N PHE A 64 -8.16 -19.32 -1.75
CA PHE A 64 -7.97 -19.96 -3.04
C PHE A 64 -7.11 -19.07 -3.92
N ASP A 65 -5.95 -19.56 -4.30
CA ASP A 65 -5.01 -18.84 -5.16
C ASP A 65 -4.49 -19.76 -6.26
N ASP A 66 -4.70 -19.35 -7.50
CA ASP A 66 -4.22 -20.04 -8.70
C ASP A 66 -3.03 -19.32 -9.35
N ALA A 67 -2.44 -18.28 -8.73
CA ALA A 67 -1.36 -17.48 -9.32
C ALA A 67 -0.16 -18.33 -9.79
N LEU A 68 0.13 -19.43 -9.08
CA LEU A 68 1.20 -20.37 -9.44
C LEU A 68 0.88 -21.23 -10.67
N LEU A 69 -0.39 -21.31 -11.10
CA LEU A 69 -0.77 -21.95 -12.37
C LEU A 69 -0.38 -21.10 -13.59
N TYR A 70 0.12 -19.88 -13.36
CA TYR A 70 0.31 -18.87 -14.38
C TYR A 70 1.72 -18.30 -14.45
N SER A 71 2.66 -18.79 -13.62
CA SER A 71 4.05 -18.34 -13.64
C SER A 71 4.79 -18.86 -14.87
N ASN A 72 5.06 -17.94 -15.80
CA ASN A 72 6.04 -17.95 -16.90
C ASN A 72 6.15 -19.21 -17.79
N GLU A 73 5.99 -18.97 -19.09
CA GLU A 73 6.21 -19.89 -20.21
C GLU A 73 5.23 -21.07 -20.30
N VAL A 74 4.23 -20.95 -21.17
CA VAL A 74 3.90 -21.93 -22.22
C VAL A 74 2.53 -21.59 -22.80
N ASN A 75 2.44 -21.74 -24.12
CA ASN A 75 1.33 -21.39 -24.99
C ASN A 75 -0.03 -21.92 -24.51
N GLY A 76 -0.98 -21.01 -24.27
CA GLY A 76 -2.32 -21.05 -24.86
C GLY A 76 -3.36 -22.10 -24.42
N TRP A 77 -3.04 -23.16 -23.67
CA TRP A 77 -4.06 -24.15 -23.26
C TRP A 77 -3.69 -24.87 -21.95
N TYR A 78 -4.34 -24.46 -20.85
CA TYR A 78 -4.28 -25.19 -19.56
C TYR A 78 -5.68 -25.58 -19.04
N PRO A 79 -6.46 -26.42 -19.74
CA PRO A 79 -7.77 -26.82 -19.24
C PRO A 79 -7.69 -27.66 -17.96
N LEU A 80 -6.67 -28.52 -17.80
CA LEU A 80 -6.69 -29.56 -16.77
C LEU A 80 -6.38 -29.03 -15.37
N GLU A 81 -5.26 -28.33 -15.18
CA GLU A 81 -4.85 -27.75 -13.89
C GLU A 81 -5.90 -26.76 -13.40
N MET A 82 -6.42 -25.94 -14.32
CA MET A 82 -7.50 -25.02 -14.05
C MET A 82 -8.78 -25.77 -13.66
N THR A 83 -9.17 -26.82 -14.40
CA THR A 83 -10.34 -27.65 -14.03
C THR A 83 -10.17 -28.28 -12.65
N CYS A 84 -8.96 -28.76 -12.31
CA CYS A 84 -8.63 -29.30 -11.00
C CYS A 84 -8.79 -28.25 -9.90
N PHE A 85 -8.29 -27.02 -10.11
CA PHE A 85 -8.48 -25.91 -9.19
C PHE A 85 -9.97 -25.61 -9.00
N MET A 86 -10.73 -25.44 -10.09
CA MET A 86 -12.14 -25.12 -9.99
C MET A 86 -12.94 -26.22 -9.28
N ASN A 87 -12.65 -27.49 -9.57
CA ASN A 87 -13.27 -28.63 -8.90
C ASN A 87 -12.89 -28.72 -7.43
N PHE A 88 -11.66 -28.33 -7.09
CA PHE A 88 -11.22 -28.22 -5.70
C PHE A 88 -12.00 -27.13 -4.97
N VAL A 89 -12.11 -25.92 -5.53
CA VAL A 89 -12.89 -24.81 -4.96
C VAL A 89 -14.34 -25.23 -4.70
N GLU A 90 -15.00 -25.81 -5.71
CA GLU A 90 -16.37 -26.29 -5.56
C GLU A 90 -16.51 -27.36 -4.49
N ARG A 91 -15.61 -28.33 -4.47
CA ARG A 91 -15.67 -29.42 -3.49
C ARG A 91 -15.45 -28.92 -2.08
N VAL A 92 -14.54 -27.95 -1.88
CA VAL A 92 -14.32 -27.31 -0.59
C VAL A 92 -15.59 -26.57 -0.15
N LEU A 93 -16.17 -25.74 -1.03
CA LEU A 93 -17.39 -24.98 -0.72
C LEU A 93 -18.61 -25.87 -0.48
N LEU A 94 -18.73 -27.00 -1.17
CA LEU A 94 -19.83 -27.96 -1.01
C LEU A 94 -19.72 -28.80 0.26
N LEU A 95 -18.51 -29.16 0.68
CA LEU A 95 -18.27 -30.02 1.85
C LEU A 95 -18.10 -29.23 3.15
N ARG A 96 -17.92 -27.91 3.06
CA ARG A 96 -17.85 -27.06 4.24
C ARG A 96 -19.16 -27.09 5.01
N ASP A 97 -19.07 -26.96 6.32
CA ASP A 97 -20.23 -26.80 7.17
C ASP A 97 -20.90 -25.42 6.98
N ALA A 98 -22.18 -25.32 7.35
CA ALA A 98 -23.00 -24.11 7.26
C ALA A 98 -22.58 -22.99 8.24
N SER A 99 -21.54 -23.21 9.06
CA SER A 99 -20.92 -22.20 9.92
C SER A 99 -20.53 -20.92 9.16
N THR A 100 -20.43 -19.80 9.90
CA THR A 100 -20.03 -18.52 9.32
C THR A 100 -18.59 -18.56 8.78
N MET A 101 -18.34 -17.86 7.68
CA MET A 101 -16.99 -17.63 7.17
C MET A 101 -16.42 -16.36 7.79
N LYS A 102 -15.17 -16.40 8.26
CA LYS A 102 -14.49 -15.17 8.66
C LYS A 102 -13.90 -14.48 7.44
N ARG A 103 -13.11 -15.21 6.65
CA ARG A 103 -12.40 -14.68 5.49
C ARG A 103 -12.57 -15.59 4.28
N PHE A 104 -12.86 -15.01 3.13
CA PHE A 104 -12.85 -15.67 1.83
C PHE A 104 -11.95 -14.86 0.88
N ARG A 105 -10.82 -15.45 0.49
CA ARG A 105 -9.95 -14.94 -0.56
C ARG A 105 -10.05 -15.81 -1.81
N LEU A 106 -10.22 -15.16 -2.95
CA LEU A 106 -10.21 -15.80 -4.27
C LEU A 106 -9.32 -14.98 -5.21
N SER A 107 -8.20 -15.58 -5.59
CA SER A 107 -7.29 -15.10 -6.64
C SER A 107 -7.42 -16.06 -7.82
N CYS A 108 -8.03 -15.61 -8.92
CA CYS A 108 -8.20 -16.44 -10.12
C CYS A 108 -8.38 -15.71 -11.45
N ARG A 109 -8.06 -16.40 -12.56
CA ARG A 109 -8.50 -15.95 -13.89
C ARG A 109 -9.96 -16.29 -14.15
N VAL A 110 -10.72 -15.33 -14.68
CA VAL A 110 -12.16 -15.47 -14.95
C VAL A 110 -12.45 -16.11 -16.33
N CYS A 111 -11.43 -16.23 -17.19
CA CYS A 111 -11.49 -16.46 -18.64
C CYS A 111 -12.43 -17.56 -19.18
N PHE A 112 -12.85 -18.54 -18.37
CA PHE A 112 -13.66 -19.67 -18.87
C PHE A 112 -14.95 -19.98 -18.09
N CYS A 113 -15.18 -19.40 -16.91
CA CYS A 113 -16.30 -19.82 -16.04
C CYS A 113 -16.79 -18.71 -15.10
N ALA A 114 -17.18 -17.55 -15.65
CA ALA A 114 -17.77 -16.44 -14.89
C ALA A 114 -18.93 -16.87 -13.96
N SER A 115 -19.77 -17.82 -14.41
CA SER A 115 -20.87 -18.35 -13.61
C SER A 115 -20.41 -19.10 -12.36
N ARG A 116 -19.29 -19.86 -12.44
CA ARG A 116 -18.72 -20.58 -11.28
C ARG A 116 -18.14 -19.58 -10.29
N VAL A 117 -17.36 -18.61 -10.76
CA VAL A 117 -16.83 -17.52 -9.90
C VAL A 117 -17.97 -16.80 -9.19
N ASN A 118 -19.04 -16.44 -9.89
CA ASN A 118 -20.22 -15.83 -9.29
C ASN A 118 -20.87 -16.74 -8.24
N ALA A 119 -20.97 -18.05 -8.50
CA ALA A 119 -21.52 -19.00 -7.53
C ALA A 119 -20.63 -19.13 -6.28
N TRP A 120 -19.30 -19.12 -6.43
CA TRP A 120 -18.36 -19.20 -5.30
C TRP A 120 -18.43 -17.96 -4.43
N VAL A 121 -18.42 -16.77 -5.04
CA VAL A 121 -18.59 -15.51 -4.31
C VAL A 121 -19.96 -15.46 -3.62
N SER A 122 -21.03 -15.87 -4.32
CA SER A 122 -22.37 -15.93 -3.72
C SER A 122 -22.44 -16.89 -2.52
N SER A 123 -21.75 -18.04 -2.61
CA SER A 123 -21.65 -18.99 -1.50
C SER A 123 -20.99 -18.35 -0.28
N ALA A 124 -19.90 -17.61 -0.47
CA ALA A 124 -19.25 -16.90 0.64
C ALA A 124 -20.18 -15.87 1.31
N ILE A 125 -20.93 -15.11 0.51
CA ILE A 125 -21.91 -14.14 1.02
C ILE A 125 -23.03 -14.81 1.82
N ILE A 126 -23.58 -15.93 1.31
CA ILE A 126 -24.64 -16.70 1.99
C ILE A 126 -24.16 -17.23 3.35
N HIS A 127 -22.88 -17.54 3.48
CA HIS A 127 -22.26 -17.96 4.74
C HIS A 127 -21.79 -16.79 5.62
N ASN A 128 -22.35 -15.59 5.42
CA ASN A 128 -22.10 -14.39 6.22
C ASN A 128 -20.60 -14.06 6.36
N VAL A 129 -19.85 -14.13 5.25
CA VAL A 129 -18.44 -13.77 5.24
C VAL A 129 -18.22 -12.33 5.76
N GLN A 130 -17.16 -12.13 6.55
CA GLN A 130 -16.82 -10.82 7.11
C GLN A 130 -15.72 -10.10 6.33
N GLU A 131 -14.72 -10.85 5.83
CA GLU A 131 -13.62 -10.36 5.01
C GLU A 131 -13.69 -11.02 3.63
N LEU A 132 -13.97 -10.22 2.60
CA LEU A 132 -14.00 -10.67 1.21
C LEU A 132 -12.83 -10.05 0.44
N ASP A 133 -12.01 -10.89 -0.18
CA ASP A 133 -10.80 -10.48 -0.90
C ASP A 133 -10.77 -11.15 -2.29
N LEU A 134 -11.05 -10.37 -3.34
CA LEU A 134 -11.18 -10.86 -4.71
C LEU A 134 -10.06 -10.28 -5.57
N CYS A 135 -9.23 -11.13 -6.14
CA CYS A 135 -8.22 -10.77 -7.15
C CYS A 135 -8.57 -11.53 -8.44
N LEU A 136 -9.26 -10.84 -9.36
CA LEU A 136 -9.89 -11.44 -10.52
C LEU A 136 -9.25 -10.91 -11.80
N PHE A 137 -8.54 -11.79 -12.51
CA PHE A 137 -7.94 -11.46 -13.80
C PHE A 137 -8.96 -11.74 -14.92
N VAL A 138 -9.47 -10.67 -15.52
CA VAL A 138 -10.63 -10.66 -16.40
C VAL A 138 -10.19 -10.44 -17.85
N GLU A 139 -10.54 -11.37 -18.75
CA GLU A 139 -10.30 -11.23 -20.20
C GLU A 139 -11.52 -10.68 -20.96
N LYS A 140 -12.72 -10.80 -20.40
CA LYS A 140 -14.01 -10.35 -20.96
C LYS A 140 -14.84 -9.69 -19.86
N PRO A 141 -15.69 -8.70 -20.17
CA PRO A 141 -16.50 -8.01 -19.15
C PRO A 141 -17.15 -8.97 -18.15
N PHE A 142 -16.91 -8.72 -16.87
CA PHE A 142 -17.36 -9.56 -15.77
C PHE A 142 -18.19 -8.74 -14.78
N ILE A 143 -19.31 -9.31 -14.35
CA ILE A 143 -20.23 -8.66 -13.41
C ILE A 143 -20.25 -9.48 -12.13
N LEU A 144 -19.90 -8.82 -11.02
CA LEU A 144 -19.98 -9.39 -9.68
C LEU A 144 -21.43 -9.75 -9.31
N PRO A 145 -21.64 -10.80 -8.50
CA PRO A 145 -22.97 -11.21 -8.12
C PRO A 145 -23.66 -10.14 -7.26
N ARG A 146 -24.93 -9.86 -7.55
CA ARG A 146 -25.68 -8.77 -6.88
C ARG A 146 -25.75 -8.90 -5.36
N CYS A 147 -25.75 -10.13 -4.83
CA CYS A 147 -25.79 -10.38 -3.40
C CYS A 147 -24.56 -9.83 -2.66
N LEU A 148 -23.42 -9.66 -3.33
CA LEU A 148 -22.23 -9.03 -2.75
C LEU A 148 -22.52 -7.61 -2.26
N PHE A 149 -23.40 -6.89 -2.96
CA PHE A 149 -23.74 -5.50 -2.66
C PHE A 149 -24.88 -5.37 -1.63
N ASP A 150 -25.38 -6.47 -1.08
CA ASP A 150 -26.29 -6.51 0.08
C ASP A 150 -25.56 -7.21 1.26
N GLY A 151 -24.39 -6.66 1.58
CA GLY A 151 -23.35 -7.28 2.38
C GLY A 151 -23.49 -7.02 3.88
N ASN A 152 -24.55 -7.51 4.53
CA ASN A 152 -24.85 -7.18 5.93
C ASN A 152 -23.80 -7.64 6.94
N SER A 153 -23.02 -8.67 6.63
CA SER A 153 -21.92 -9.19 7.46
C SER A 153 -20.54 -8.64 7.08
N LEU A 154 -20.41 -8.01 5.90
CA LEU A 154 -19.12 -7.60 5.35
C LEU A 154 -18.54 -6.42 6.14
N THR A 155 -17.34 -6.63 6.66
CA THR A 155 -16.53 -5.63 7.37
C THR A 155 -15.32 -5.19 6.55
N VAL A 156 -14.81 -6.05 5.68
CA VAL A 156 -13.70 -5.77 4.75
C VAL A 156 -14.07 -6.29 3.37
N VAL A 157 -13.97 -5.42 2.36
CA VAL A 157 -14.13 -5.79 0.95
C VAL A 157 -12.92 -5.29 0.20
N LYS A 158 -12.23 -6.21 -0.46
CA LYS A 158 -11.13 -5.92 -1.39
C LYS A 158 -11.47 -6.50 -2.74
N ILE A 159 -11.43 -5.65 -3.76
CA ILE A 159 -11.75 -6.02 -5.13
C ILE A 159 -10.62 -5.51 -6.01
N GLU A 160 -9.88 -6.44 -6.58
CA GLU A 160 -8.91 -6.21 -7.64
C GLU A 160 -9.42 -6.88 -8.91
N MET A 161 -9.75 -6.08 -9.93
CA MET A 161 -10.13 -6.60 -11.25
C MET A 161 -9.88 -5.58 -12.34
N ASN A 162 -9.37 -6.02 -13.48
CA ASN A 162 -9.08 -5.19 -14.64
C ASN A 162 -10.30 -5.00 -15.56
N CYS A 163 -11.45 -4.61 -15.01
CA CYS A 163 -12.66 -4.32 -15.78
C CYS A 163 -13.57 -3.26 -15.14
N VAL A 164 -14.62 -2.89 -15.88
CA VAL A 164 -15.64 -1.93 -15.39
C VAL A 164 -16.41 -2.52 -14.21
N LEU A 165 -16.43 -1.78 -13.09
CA LEU A 165 -17.21 -2.15 -11.91
C LEU A 165 -18.68 -1.77 -12.10
N GLU A 166 -19.48 -2.71 -12.59
CA GLU A 166 -20.93 -2.55 -12.69
C GLU A 166 -21.61 -2.72 -11.32
N LEU A 167 -22.34 -1.68 -10.90
CA LEU A 167 -23.03 -1.64 -9.61
C LEU A 167 -24.56 -1.80 -9.77
N PRO A 168 -25.22 -2.60 -8.92
CA PRO A 168 -26.68 -2.74 -8.93
C PRO A 168 -27.40 -1.47 -8.46
N SER A 169 -28.72 -1.42 -8.71
CA SER A 169 -29.58 -0.31 -8.30
C SER A 169 -29.80 -0.20 -6.79
N TYR A 170 -29.43 -1.20 -6.01
CA TYR A 170 -29.46 -1.20 -4.54
C TYR A 170 -28.12 -1.68 -4.02
N ILE A 171 -27.55 -0.93 -3.07
CA ILE A 171 -26.26 -1.22 -2.43
C ILE A 171 -26.45 -0.95 -0.93
N SER A 172 -25.96 -1.85 -0.08
CA SER A 172 -26.03 -1.75 1.37
C SER A 172 -24.82 -2.45 2.00
N PHE A 173 -24.02 -1.69 2.72
CA PHE A 173 -22.85 -2.16 3.44
C PHE A 173 -22.84 -1.62 4.88
N PRO A 174 -23.76 -2.07 5.76
CA PRO A 174 -23.98 -1.44 7.07
C PRO A 174 -22.81 -1.63 8.04
N CYS A 175 -21.98 -2.64 7.84
CA CYS A 175 -20.87 -3.02 8.74
C CYS A 175 -19.48 -2.78 8.13
N LEU A 176 -19.41 -2.25 6.90
CA LEU A 176 -18.15 -2.18 6.13
C LEU A 176 -17.23 -1.10 6.67
N LYS A 177 -16.06 -1.51 7.14
CA LYS A 177 -15.02 -0.64 7.71
C LYS A 177 -13.88 -0.38 6.73
N THR A 178 -13.57 -1.34 5.87
CA THR A 178 -12.47 -1.25 4.90
C THR A 178 -12.97 -1.60 3.50
N LEU A 179 -12.77 -0.68 2.55
CA LEU A 179 -13.06 -0.86 1.14
C LEU A 179 -11.79 -0.59 0.33
N HIS A 180 -11.26 -1.64 -0.30
CA HIS A 180 -10.13 -1.53 -1.23
C HIS A 180 -10.61 -1.86 -2.64
N LEU A 181 -10.41 -0.93 -3.56
CA LEU A 181 -10.69 -1.08 -4.98
C LEU A 181 -9.36 -0.97 -5.72
N CYS A 182 -9.03 -1.95 -6.55
CA CYS A 182 -7.76 -2.04 -7.26
C CYS A 182 -8.01 -2.37 -8.74
N LEU A 183 -7.33 -1.68 -9.65
CA LEU A 183 -7.39 -1.90 -11.11
C LEU A 183 -8.79 -1.78 -11.77
N VAL A 184 -9.79 -1.29 -11.03
CA VAL A 184 -11.17 -1.17 -11.53
C VAL A 184 -11.38 0.10 -12.34
N THR A 185 -12.19 0.00 -13.39
CA THR A 185 -12.69 1.16 -14.13
C THR A 185 -14.06 1.55 -13.56
N PHE A 186 -14.22 2.80 -13.12
CA PHE A 186 -15.54 3.27 -12.66
C PHE A 186 -16.48 3.47 -13.84
N ALA A 187 -17.75 3.05 -13.68
CA ALA A 187 -18.71 3.07 -14.79
C ALA A 187 -19.28 4.47 -15.10
N ASN A 188 -19.61 5.25 -14.06
CA ASN A 188 -20.16 6.61 -14.15
C ASN A 188 -20.26 7.28 -12.77
N ASP A 189 -20.47 8.60 -12.75
CA ASP A 189 -20.59 9.43 -11.55
C ASP A 189 -21.63 8.90 -10.55
N ASN A 190 -22.84 8.59 -11.03
CA ASN A 190 -23.97 8.21 -10.17
C ASN A 190 -23.73 6.87 -9.46
N SER A 191 -23.23 5.86 -10.18
CA SER A 191 -22.89 4.56 -9.60
C SER A 191 -21.79 4.68 -8.54
N THR A 192 -20.75 5.46 -8.83
CA THR A 192 -19.63 5.69 -7.91
C THR A 192 -20.08 6.42 -6.65
N GLN A 193 -20.89 7.47 -6.79
CA GLN A 193 -21.46 8.21 -5.66
C GLN A 193 -22.36 7.33 -4.78
N LYS A 194 -23.13 6.44 -5.41
CA LYS A 194 -23.99 5.48 -4.73
C LYS A 194 -23.17 4.48 -3.90
N LEU A 195 -22.04 3.99 -4.42
CA LEU A 195 -21.16 3.09 -3.68
C LEU A 195 -20.67 3.73 -2.37
N PHE A 196 -20.09 4.93 -2.46
CA PHE A 196 -19.53 5.62 -1.30
C PHE A 196 -20.60 6.02 -0.28
N SER A 197 -21.79 6.43 -0.73
CA SER A 197 -22.91 6.74 0.19
C SER A 197 -23.52 5.51 0.87
N SER A 198 -23.23 4.29 0.41
CA SER A 198 -23.81 3.05 0.95
C SER A 198 -22.96 2.39 2.05
N CYS A 199 -21.90 3.06 2.52
CA CYS A 199 -20.93 2.54 3.50
C CYS A 199 -20.85 3.47 4.75
N PRO A 200 -21.86 3.46 5.65
CA PRO A 200 -22.00 4.47 6.71
C PRO A 200 -20.96 4.40 7.85
N VAL A 201 -20.24 3.28 7.98
CA VAL A 201 -19.24 3.05 9.05
C VAL A 201 -17.83 2.86 8.50
N LEU A 202 -17.59 3.27 7.24
CA LEU A 202 -16.31 3.08 6.56
C LEU A 202 -15.21 3.93 7.21
N GLN A 203 -14.12 3.29 7.59
CA GLN A 203 -12.95 3.91 8.24
C GLN A 203 -11.75 3.99 7.29
N GLU A 204 -11.62 3.05 6.36
CA GLU A 204 -10.52 2.98 5.41
C GLU A 204 -11.02 2.78 3.98
N LEU A 205 -10.60 3.69 3.08
CA LEU A 205 -10.84 3.62 1.65
C LEU A 205 -9.50 3.64 0.92
N ALA A 206 -9.25 2.61 0.10
CA ALA A 206 -8.13 2.59 -0.83
C ALA A 206 -8.65 2.43 -2.26
N ILE A 207 -8.22 3.30 -3.15
CA ILE A 207 -8.50 3.27 -4.58
C ILE A 207 -7.14 3.22 -5.27
N LEU A 208 -6.78 2.07 -5.81
CA LEU A 208 -5.43 1.74 -6.25
C LEU A 208 -5.44 1.43 -7.75
N ASP A 209 -4.63 2.14 -8.53
CA ASP A 209 -4.48 1.90 -9.98
C ASP A 209 -5.84 1.85 -10.73
N CYS A 210 -6.83 2.61 -10.26
CA CYS A 210 -8.19 2.60 -10.81
C CYS A 210 -8.35 3.65 -11.92
N GLU A 211 -9.22 3.37 -12.88
CA GLU A 211 -9.47 4.29 -14.00
C GLU A 211 -10.70 5.18 -13.76
N TRP A 212 -10.51 6.48 -13.94
CA TRP A 212 -11.51 7.53 -13.74
C TRP A 212 -12.08 8.10 -15.05
N ILE A 213 -11.72 7.52 -16.22
CA ILE A 213 -12.04 8.00 -17.58
C ILE A 213 -13.54 8.30 -17.81
N ASN A 214 -14.44 7.53 -17.20
CA ASN A 214 -15.88 7.70 -17.39
C ASN A 214 -16.51 8.69 -16.40
N LEU A 215 -15.69 9.33 -15.56
CA LEU A 215 -16.15 10.21 -14.49
C LEU A 215 -15.92 11.67 -14.85
N LYS A 216 -16.91 12.51 -14.54
CA LYS A 216 -16.76 13.97 -14.59
C LYS A 216 -16.57 14.55 -13.20
N GLN A 217 -17.37 14.09 -12.26
CA GLN A 217 -17.32 14.53 -10.88
C GLN A 217 -17.69 13.41 -9.92
N VAL A 218 -16.96 13.34 -8.80
CA VAL A 218 -17.21 12.37 -7.73
C VAL A 218 -16.99 13.04 -6.36
N ALA A 219 -17.85 12.71 -5.39
CA ALA A 219 -17.72 13.18 -4.02
C ALA A 219 -17.54 12.01 -3.04
N ILE A 220 -16.39 11.96 -2.38
CA ILE A 220 -16.10 11.05 -1.27
C ILE A 220 -16.54 11.76 0.02
N SER A 221 -17.83 11.63 0.35
CA SER A 221 -18.44 12.24 1.53
C SER A 221 -18.76 11.17 2.57
N ILE A 222 -17.74 10.80 3.36
CA ILE A 222 -17.81 9.69 4.33
C ILE A 222 -17.34 10.22 5.69
N PRO A 223 -18.26 10.58 6.61
CA PRO A 223 -17.91 11.22 7.88
C PRO A 223 -17.05 10.35 8.79
N THR A 224 -17.14 9.03 8.70
CA THR A 224 -16.38 8.07 9.53
C THR A 224 -14.99 7.75 8.98
N LEU A 225 -14.64 8.27 7.81
CA LEU A 225 -13.40 7.91 7.12
C LEU A 225 -12.18 8.46 7.88
N GLU A 226 -11.27 7.57 8.29
CA GLU A 226 -10.05 7.89 9.02
C GLU A 226 -8.81 7.81 8.11
N SER A 227 -8.84 6.97 7.08
CA SER A 227 -7.73 6.73 6.15
C SER A 227 -8.20 6.70 4.71
N LEU A 228 -7.59 7.54 3.86
CA LEU A 228 -7.83 7.57 2.42
C LEU A 228 -6.52 7.35 1.66
N THR A 229 -6.49 6.35 0.79
CA THR A 229 -5.40 6.12 -0.17
C THR A 229 -5.93 6.20 -1.59
N ILE A 230 -5.28 7.02 -2.41
CA ILE A 230 -5.53 7.12 -3.85
C ILE A 230 -4.19 6.90 -4.56
N ASP A 231 -4.12 5.83 -5.35
CA ASP A 231 -3.05 5.56 -6.30
C ASP A 231 -3.63 5.70 -7.72
N ASP A 232 -3.18 6.71 -8.44
CA ASP A 232 -3.65 7.16 -9.75
C ASP A 232 -2.49 7.08 -10.76
N LEU A 233 -1.60 6.11 -10.59
CA LEU A 233 -0.60 5.78 -11.60
C LEU A 233 -1.23 4.87 -12.68
N PRO A 234 -1.03 5.17 -13.97
CA PRO A 234 -1.58 4.38 -15.06
C PRO A 234 -0.84 3.05 -15.17
N TYR A 235 -1.58 1.95 -15.06
CA TYR A 235 -1.02 0.59 -15.15
C TYR A 235 -0.69 0.18 -16.61
N PHE A 236 -1.47 0.62 -17.61
CA PHE A 236 -1.36 0.18 -19.01
C PHE A 236 -0.82 1.22 -20.00
N GLY A 237 -0.22 2.32 -19.53
CA GLY A 237 0.28 3.37 -20.42
C GLY A 237 -0.80 4.01 -21.30
N SER A 238 -2.06 3.99 -20.84
CA SER A 238 -3.18 4.67 -21.50
C SER A 238 -2.82 6.13 -21.71
N THR A 239 -3.02 6.62 -22.93
CA THR A 239 -2.89 8.04 -23.28
C THR A 239 -3.80 8.85 -22.37
N ASP A 240 -3.21 9.65 -21.49
CA ASP A 240 -3.87 10.56 -20.57
C ASP A 240 -5.12 11.20 -21.22
N ASP A 241 -6.29 10.95 -20.65
CA ASP A 241 -7.45 11.79 -20.96
C ASP A 241 -7.15 13.20 -20.48
N LEU A 242 -7.11 14.12 -21.45
CA LEU A 242 -6.81 15.55 -21.27
C LEU A 242 -7.79 16.28 -20.33
N HIS A 243 -8.83 15.61 -19.81
CA HIS A 243 -9.90 16.25 -19.07
C HIS A 243 -10.03 15.85 -17.60
N GLY A 244 -9.46 14.73 -17.16
CA GLY A 244 -9.54 14.25 -15.77
C GLY A 244 -10.97 14.23 -15.19
N CYS A 245 -11.09 13.91 -13.90
CA CYS A 245 -12.34 14.12 -13.17
C CYS A 245 -12.13 15.03 -11.95
N GLN A 246 -13.20 15.67 -11.48
CA GLN A 246 -13.18 16.45 -10.25
C GLN A 246 -13.51 15.56 -9.05
N ILE A 247 -12.56 15.42 -8.13
CA ILE A 247 -12.67 14.59 -6.93
C ILE A 247 -12.80 15.51 -5.71
N LYS A 248 -14.01 15.57 -5.15
CA LYS A 248 -14.28 16.26 -3.89
C LYS A 248 -14.17 15.28 -2.72
N ILE A 249 -13.35 15.58 -1.73
CA ILE A 249 -13.22 14.78 -0.51
C ILE A 249 -13.81 15.60 0.63
N ASP A 250 -14.84 15.09 1.29
CA ASP A 250 -15.48 15.69 2.47
C ASP A 250 -15.47 14.68 3.62
N ALA A 251 -14.45 14.78 4.48
CA ALA A 251 -14.14 13.77 5.48
C ALA A 251 -13.59 14.42 6.76
N ALA A 252 -14.50 14.83 7.65
CA ALA A 252 -14.20 15.53 8.91
C ALA A 252 -13.24 14.77 9.84
N ASN A 253 -13.31 13.43 9.84
CA ASN A 253 -12.50 12.57 10.71
C ASN A 253 -11.28 11.97 9.99
N LEU A 254 -10.93 12.45 8.79
CA LEU A 254 -9.78 11.93 8.05
C LEU A 254 -8.49 12.25 8.80
N ILE A 255 -7.72 11.22 9.17
CA ILE A 255 -6.46 11.32 9.92
C ILE A 255 -5.25 11.16 8.99
N TYR A 256 -5.38 10.30 7.97
CA TYR A 256 -4.32 9.97 7.03
C TYR A 256 -4.79 10.07 5.58
N LEU A 257 -4.01 10.79 4.76
CA LEU A 257 -4.17 10.87 3.31
C LEU A 257 -2.92 10.35 2.61
N LYS A 258 -3.06 9.37 1.74
CA LYS A 258 -2.01 8.95 0.82
C LYS A 258 -2.45 9.22 -0.61
N TYR A 259 -1.62 9.92 -1.35
CA TYR A 259 -1.81 10.19 -2.76
C TYR A 259 -0.54 9.83 -3.54
N ILE A 260 -0.70 9.01 -4.58
CA ILE A 260 0.34 8.65 -5.53
C ILE A 260 -0.27 8.85 -6.93
N GLY A 261 0.36 9.60 -7.82
CA GLY A 261 -0.15 9.76 -9.20
C GLY A 261 0.20 11.09 -9.86
N TYR A 262 -0.15 11.23 -11.15
CA TYR A 262 0.20 12.40 -11.97
C TYR A 262 -0.68 13.63 -11.77
N LEU A 263 -1.70 13.56 -10.91
CA LEU A 263 -2.72 14.60 -10.72
C LEU A 263 -3.48 14.86 -12.03
N SER A 264 -3.73 13.79 -12.80
CA SER A 264 -4.63 13.85 -13.96
C SER A 264 -6.05 14.23 -13.53
N ASN A 265 -6.43 13.87 -12.30
CA ASN A 265 -7.67 14.29 -11.64
C ASN A 265 -7.46 15.56 -10.78
N GLU A 266 -8.50 16.39 -10.67
CA GLU A 266 -8.50 17.57 -9.81
C GLU A 266 -9.08 17.27 -8.44
N PHE A 267 -8.27 17.46 -7.40
CA PHE A 267 -8.66 17.23 -6.01
C PHE A 267 -9.15 18.52 -5.35
N PHE A 268 -10.17 18.36 -4.50
CA PHE A 268 -10.71 19.39 -3.61
C PHE A 268 -10.96 18.79 -2.23
N LEU A 269 -10.08 19.09 -1.26
CA LEU A 269 -10.20 18.70 0.13
C LEU A 269 -11.10 19.68 0.87
N CYS A 270 -12.32 19.24 1.17
CA CYS A 270 -13.30 19.96 1.96
C CYS A 270 -13.35 19.36 3.38
N ASN A 271 -13.38 20.22 4.40
CA ASN A 271 -13.61 19.78 5.79
C ASN A 271 -12.66 18.65 6.25
N VAL A 272 -11.36 18.79 6.01
CA VAL A 272 -10.31 17.82 6.43
C VAL A 272 -9.54 18.29 7.67
N SER A 273 -10.23 18.91 8.62
CA SER A 273 -9.61 19.56 9.79
C SER A 273 -8.89 18.59 10.75
N SER A 274 -9.27 17.31 10.76
CA SER A 274 -8.63 16.26 11.56
C SER A 274 -7.37 15.67 10.92
N LEU A 275 -7.01 16.10 9.70
CA LEU A 275 -5.91 15.49 8.95
C LEU A 275 -4.57 15.77 9.63
N VAL A 276 -3.93 14.72 10.12
CA VAL A 276 -2.66 14.81 10.85
C VAL A 276 -1.47 14.51 9.95
N LYS A 277 -1.63 13.52 9.06
CA LYS A 277 -0.55 12.94 8.27
C LYS A 277 -0.92 12.85 6.80
N ALA A 278 0.00 13.19 5.92
CA ALA A 278 -0.14 12.94 4.49
C ALA A 278 1.10 12.30 3.88
N TYR A 279 0.92 11.45 2.86
CA TYR A 279 1.98 10.99 1.97
C TYR A 279 1.64 11.37 0.53
N ILE A 280 2.47 12.20 -0.09
CA ILE A 280 2.29 12.70 -1.46
C ILE A 280 3.45 12.24 -2.35
N HIS A 281 3.13 11.51 -3.41
CA HIS A 281 4.04 11.13 -4.48
C HIS A 281 3.48 11.56 -5.83
N ILE A 282 4.07 12.59 -6.42
CA ILE A 282 3.74 13.11 -7.74
C ILE A 282 5.00 12.92 -8.60
N PRO A 283 5.05 11.87 -9.43
CA PRO A 283 6.15 11.69 -10.35
C PRO A 283 6.13 12.77 -11.44
N MET A 284 7.30 13.07 -11.99
CA MET A 284 7.43 14.11 -13.01
C MET A 284 7.04 13.59 -14.39
N MET A 285 6.08 14.26 -15.03
CA MET A 285 5.78 14.10 -16.45
C MET A 285 6.18 15.36 -17.21
N CYS A 286 7.20 15.25 -18.07
CA CYS A 286 7.79 16.41 -18.76
C CYS A 286 6.77 17.18 -19.61
N GLU A 287 5.84 16.48 -20.26
CA GLU A 287 4.87 17.09 -21.18
C GLU A 287 3.80 17.93 -20.47
N ARG A 288 3.41 17.54 -19.26
CA ARG A 288 2.35 18.21 -18.46
C ARG A 288 2.86 18.92 -17.21
N ARG A 289 4.17 19.15 -17.14
CA ARG A 289 4.85 19.68 -15.95
C ARG A 289 4.15 20.89 -15.33
N LYS A 290 3.78 21.89 -16.14
CA LYS A 290 3.14 23.12 -15.63
C LYS A 290 1.80 22.84 -14.96
N GLU A 291 0.94 22.06 -15.60
CA GLU A 291 -0.38 21.71 -15.07
C GLU A 291 -0.28 20.91 -13.77
N ILE A 292 0.55 19.87 -13.78
CA ILE A 292 0.79 19.01 -12.60
C ILE A 292 1.29 19.84 -11.43
N SER A 293 2.22 20.77 -11.67
CA SER A 293 2.79 21.61 -10.62
C SER A 293 1.76 22.58 -10.02
N HIS A 294 0.89 23.17 -10.85
CA HIS A 294 -0.21 24.01 -10.36
C HIS A 294 -1.18 23.21 -9.49
N ARG A 295 -1.54 21.99 -9.93
CA ARG A 295 -2.40 21.09 -9.15
C ARG A 295 -1.74 20.61 -7.86
N ALA A 296 -0.44 20.34 -7.90
CA ALA A 296 0.36 19.96 -6.75
C ALA A 296 0.38 21.07 -5.69
N VAL A 297 0.62 22.32 -6.08
CA VAL A 297 0.56 23.46 -5.13
C VAL A 297 -0.84 23.68 -4.59
N LYS A 298 -1.89 23.53 -5.42
CA LYS A 298 -3.27 23.61 -4.96
C LYS A 298 -3.54 22.54 -3.89
N LEU A 299 -3.15 21.29 -4.13
CA LEU A 299 -3.29 20.21 -3.15
C LEU A 299 -2.51 20.51 -1.86
N LEU A 300 -1.23 20.91 -1.97
CA LEU A 300 -0.39 21.26 -0.82
C LEU A 300 -0.95 22.44 -0.02
N ARG A 301 -1.59 23.41 -0.68
CA ARG A 301 -2.29 24.53 -0.02
C ARG A 301 -3.43 24.03 0.87
N GLU A 302 -4.16 23.03 0.40
CA GLU A 302 -5.25 22.43 1.17
C GLU A 302 -4.72 21.61 2.37
N LEU A 303 -3.44 21.22 2.36
CA LEU A 303 -2.75 20.49 3.43
C LEU A 303 -2.05 21.39 4.47
N HIS A 304 -2.30 22.70 4.50
CA HIS A 304 -1.57 23.65 5.36
C HIS A 304 -1.62 23.37 6.88
N ASN A 305 -2.63 22.62 7.37
CA ASN A 305 -2.82 22.35 8.79
C ASN A 305 -2.16 21.07 9.31
N ILE A 306 -1.56 20.24 8.45
CA ILE A 306 -1.05 18.93 8.86
C ILE A 306 0.21 19.03 9.74
N GLY A 307 0.37 18.06 10.65
CA GLY A 307 1.52 17.99 11.56
C GLY A 307 2.71 17.23 10.97
N SER A 308 2.46 16.30 10.05
CA SER A 308 3.47 15.45 9.44
C SER A 308 3.18 15.22 7.97
N VAL A 309 4.20 15.36 7.12
CA VAL A 309 4.08 15.06 5.69
C VAL A 309 5.24 14.21 5.22
N ARG A 310 4.93 13.19 4.42
CA ARG A 310 5.90 12.48 3.60
C ARG A 310 5.75 12.97 2.16
N ILE A 311 6.82 13.46 1.55
CA ILE A 311 6.83 13.97 0.18
C ILE A 311 7.92 13.24 -0.59
N SER A 312 7.66 12.84 -1.82
CA SER A 312 8.69 12.22 -2.64
C SER A 312 9.60 13.25 -3.32
N ASN A 313 10.88 12.93 -3.55
CA ASN A 313 11.80 13.88 -4.19
C ASN A 313 11.36 14.31 -5.59
N ARG A 314 10.78 13.39 -6.37
CA ARG A 314 10.13 13.70 -7.66
C ARG A 314 8.99 14.73 -7.54
N THR A 315 8.30 14.76 -6.40
CA THR A 315 7.27 15.79 -6.13
C THR A 315 7.94 17.14 -5.93
N ILE A 316 9.05 17.18 -5.19
CA ILE A 316 9.81 18.41 -4.95
C ILE A 316 10.42 18.95 -6.25
N GLU A 317 11.01 18.08 -7.07
CA GLU A 317 11.54 18.43 -8.39
C GLU A 317 10.46 18.96 -9.34
N SER A 318 9.29 18.31 -9.38
CA SER A 318 8.20 18.76 -10.25
C SER A 318 7.73 20.16 -9.87
N LEU A 319 7.63 20.47 -8.58
CA LEU A 319 7.29 21.82 -8.08
C LEU A 319 8.34 22.88 -8.45
N PHE A 320 9.63 22.53 -8.41
CA PHE A 320 10.73 23.47 -8.65
C PHE A 320 10.92 23.82 -10.13
N LEU A 321 10.68 22.86 -11.00
CA LEU A 321 10.87 23.03 -12.45
C LEU A 321 9.72 23.80 -13.13
N ALA A 322 8.74 24.25 -12.37
CA ALA A 322 7.63 25.06 -12.86
C ALA A 322 7.79 26.53 -12.43
N ASP A 323 7.86 27.42 -13.41
CA ASP A 323 8.07 28.86 -13.21
C ASP A 323 7.04 29.47 -12.25
N ASN A 324 7.51 30.21 -11.24
CA ASN A 324 6.70 30.98 -10.27
C ASN A 324 5.71 30.18 -9.40
N VAL A 325 5.77 28.85 -9.40
CA VAL A 325 4.82 28.00 -8.67
C VAL A 325 5.11 28.00 -7.15
N LEU A 326 6.37 28.18 -6.76
CA LEU A 326 6.80 28.16 -5.36
C LEU A 326 6.30 29.36 -4.55
N GLU A 327 6.12 30.53 -5.17
CA GLU A 327 5.56 31.73 -4.55
C GLU A 327 4.12 31.52 -4.04
N HIS A 328 3.48 30.44 -4.48
CA HIS A 328 2.10 30.10 -4.16
C HIS A 328 1.96 29.02 -3.08
N LEU A 329 3.06 28.51 -2.55
CA LEU A 329 3.05 27.56 -1.43
C LEU A 329 2.55 28.24 -0.14
N PRO A 330 1.72 27.56 0.67
CA PRO A 330 1.29 28.09 1.96
C PRO A 330 2.44 28.09 2.98
N LEU A 331 2.27 28.80 4.09
CA LEU A 331 3.09 28.58 5.28
C LEU A 331 2.55 27.37 6.07
N PHE A 332 3.34 26.33 6.19
CA PHE A 332 3.02 25.12 6.94
C PHE A 332 3.34 25.30 8.43
N ASN A 333 2.58 26.16 9.11
CA ASN A 333 2.84 26.52 10.51
C ASN A 333 2.70 25.34 11.48
N ASN A 334 1.88 24.34 11.15
CA ASN A 334 1.68 23.17 12.01
C ASN A 334 2.66 22.03 11.71
N LEU A 335 3.41 22.12 10.61
CA LEU A 335 4.27 21.05 10.16
C LEU A 335 5.49 20.94 11.09
N THR A 336 5.58 19.80 11.78
CA THR A 336 6.67 19.48 12.71
C THR A 336 7.55 18.34 12.21
N HIS A 337 7.01 17.48 11.33
CA HIS A 337 7.70 16.31 10.80
C HIS A 337 7.63 16.30 9.26
N LEU A 338 8.77 16.35 8.60
CA LEU A 338 8.91 16.23 7.15
C LEU A 338 9.72 14.98 6.85
N GLU A 339 9.15 14.07 6.07
CA GLU A 339 9.86 12.90 5.55
C GLU A 339 9.97 13.02 4.04
N LEU A 340 11.19 12.88 3.51
CA LEU A 340 11.46 12.84 2.09
C LEU A 340 11.75 11.41 1.66
N SER A 341 11.04 10.94 0.65
CA SER A 341 11.25 9.60 0.08
C SER A 341 11.91 9.71 -1.29
N MET A 342 13.05 9.02 -1.47
CA MET A 342 13.95 8.91 -2.65
C MET A 342 15.31 9.63 -2.50
N GLU A 343 16.23 9.34 -3.43
CA GLU A 343 17.60 9.89 -3.47
C GLU A 343 17.59 11.38 -3.78
N ILE A 344 18.41 12.16 -3.06
CA ILE A 344 18.49 13.63 -3.21
C ILE A 344 19.28 13.94 -4.49
N GLU A 345 18.67 14.62 -5.45
CA GLU A 345 19.34 15.15 -6.64
C GLU A 345 19.70 16.64 -6.44
N ASN A 346 20.67 17.19 -7.19
CA ASN A 346 21.07 18.60 -7.04
C ASN A 346 19.91 19.57 -7.26
N GLN A 347 19.05 19.28 -8.24
CA GLN A 347 17.88 20.09 -8.56
C GLN A 347 16.85 20.10 -7.41
N THR A 348 16.91 19.11 -6.52
CA THR A 348 16.03 18.98 -5.35
C THR A 348 16.47 19.91 -4.21
N VAL A 349 17.73 20.35 -4.16
CA VAL A 349 18.30 21.07 -2.99
C VAL A 349 17.68 22.45 -2.82
N SER A 350 17.65 23.26 -3.88
CA SER A 350 17.03 24.59 -3.88
C SER A 350 15.55 24.52 -3.50
N ALA A 351 14.84 23.56 -4.09
CA ALA A 351 13.43 23.28 -3.85
C ALA A 351 13.15 22.88 -2.39
N LEU A 352 14.02 22.05 -1.82
CA LEU A 352 13.92 21.65 -0.44
C LEU A 352 14.18 22.82 0.51
N VAL A 353 15.18 23.66 0.22
CA VAL A 353 15.44 24.86 1.03
C VAL A 353 14.23 25.81 1.01
N GLU A 354 13.56 25.95 -0.12
CA GLU A 354 12.31 26.71 -0.22
C GLU A 354 11.19 26.08 0.61
N LEU A 355 10.99 24.76 0.52
CA LEU A 355 10.04 24.04 1.36
C LEU A 355 10.33 24.23 2.87
N LEU A 356 11.61 24.24 3.25
CA LEU A 356 12.04 24.52 4.63
C LEU A 356 11.73 25.97 5.04
N GLN A 357 11.84 26.94 4.13
CA GLN A 357 11.43 28.34 4.39
C GLN A 357 9.93 28.43 4.71
N HIS A 358 9.11 27.65 3.99
CA HIS A 358 7.67 27.54 4.20
C HIS A 358 7.27 26.69 5.43
N SER A 359 8.24 26.10 6.14
CA SER A 359 8.00 25.19 7.27
C SER A 359 8.67 25.70 8.57
N PRO A 360 8.24 26.86 9.11
CA PRO A 360 8.98 27.56 10.16
C PRO A 360 9.09 26.79 11.49
N ASN A 361 8.17 25.88 11.77
CA ASN A 361 8.08 25.12 13.02
C ASN A 361 8.55 23.66 12.89
N LEU A 362 9.26 23.33 11.81
CA LEU A 362 9.76 21.98 11.56
C LEU A 362 10.75 21.53 12.65
N GLN A 363 10.48 20.38 13.26
CA GLN A 363 11.30 19.81 14.34
C GLN A 363 12.13 18.62 13.89
N SER A 364 11.62 17.83 12.95
CA SER A 364 12.24 16.60 12.49
C SER A 364 12.21 16.49 10.97
N LEU A 365 13.37 16.20 10.38
CA LEU A 365 13.54 15.96 8.94
C LEU A 365 14.10 14.56 8.71
N TYR A 366 13.39 13.73 7.96
CA TYR A 366 13.76 12.35 7.69
C TYR A 366 13.96 12.13 6.19
N PHE A 367 14.99 11.37 5.84
CA PHE A 367 15.23 10.87 4.49
C PHE A 367 15.06 9.36 4.52
N ALA A 368 14.04 8.86 3.83
CA ALA A 368 13.59 7.48 3.88
C ALA A 368 14.30 6.59 2.86
N GLU A 369 14.42 5.29 3.19
CA GLU A 369 14.99 4.27 2.32
C GLU A 369 14.09 4.01 1.10
N VAL A 370 14.73 3.76 -0.05
CA VAL A 370 14.09 3.38 -1.32
C VAL A 370 13.90 1.86 -1.39
N GLY A 371 12.71 1.40 -1.77
CA GLY A 371 12.51 0.03 -2.20
C GLY A 371 13.07 -0.19 -3.61
N ARG A 372 14.05 -1.09 -3.76
CA ARG A 372 14.53 -1.87 -4.94
C ARG A 372 14.51 -1.28 -6.38
N LEU A 373 14.23 -0.01 -6.63
CA LEU A 373 14.41 0.62 -7.95
C LEU A 373 15.63 1.53 -7.88
N GLY A 374 16.80 0.92 -8.05
CA GLY A 374 18.07 1.61 -8.18
C GLY A 374 18.24 2.15 -9.59
N LEU A 375 18.12 3.46 -9.75
CA LEU A 375 18.68 4.33 -10.79
C LEU A 375 18.69 5.71 -10.11
N ASP A 376 19.83 6.31 -9.76
CA ASP A 376 20.82 6.76 -10.72
C ASP A 376 22.24 6.76 -10.12
N ARG A 377 23.20 6.18 -10.84
CA ARG A 377 24.55 5.86 -10.34
C ARG A 377 25.62 6.83 -10.81
N PHE A 378 25.25 8.03 -11.24
CA PHE A 378 26.19 9.00 -11.74
C PHE A 378 25.78 10.40 -11.32
N MET A 379 26.67 11.11 -10.62
CA MET A 379 26.94 12.53 -10.86
C MET A 379 28.18 13.00 -10.08
N HIS A 380 29.03 13.76 -10.79
CA HIS A 380 30.14 14.53 -10.25
C HIS A 380 29.67 15.95 -9.93
N PHE A 381 30.17 16.56 -8.85
CA PHE A 381 29.74 17.88 -8.39
C PHE A 381 30.91 18.85 -8.16
N GLY A 382 30.66 20.12 -8.44
CA GLY A 382 31.48 21.27 -8.05
C GLY A 382 30.88 21.99 -6.83
N GLU A 383 31.73 22.69 -6.07
CA GLU A 383 31.37 23.36 -4.80
C GLU A 383 30.38 24.53 -4.96
N ASP A 384 30.14 25.01 -6.19
CA ASP A 384 29.42 26.26 -6.46
C ASP A 384 27.88 26.18 -6.42
N ASP A 385 27.28 24.98 -6.44
CA ASP A 385 25.81 24.78 -6.42
C ASP A 385 25.17 25.00 -5.04
N TRP A 386 25.98 25.21 -3.99
CA TRP A 386 25.56 25.32 -2.59
C TRP A 386 25.46 26.75 -2.06
N ASN A 387 25.43 27.75 -2.93
CA ASN A 387 25.22 29.16 -2.58
C ASN A 387 23.76 29.46 -2.18
N LEU A 388 23.27 28.73 -1.17
CA LEU A 388 21.99 28.92 -0.52
C LEU A 388 22.09 30.15 0.39
N THR A 389 21.79 31.32 -0.17
CA THR A 389 21.82 32.60 0.55
C THR A 389 20.70 32.70 1.59
N SER A 390 19.60 31.95 1.42
CA SER A 390 18.49 31.94 2.37
C SER A 390 18.74 30.90 3.47
N LYS A 391 18.54 31.33 4.72
CA LYS A 391 18.67 30.49 5.91
C LYS A 391 17.28 30.29 6.50
N PRO A 392 16.63 29.13 6.27
CA PRO A 392 15.28 28.87 6.76
C PRO A 392 15.17 29.09 8.27
N LYS A 393 14.04 29.67 8.70
CA LYS A 393 13.79 29.96 10.11
C LYS A 393 13.86 28.70 10.97
N CYS A 394 13.42 27.56 10.45
CA CYS A 394 13.40 26.30 11.18
C CYS A 394 14.80 25.82 11.58
N LEU A 395 15.81 25.97 10.71
CA LEU A 395 17.20 25.62 11.03
C LEU A 395 17.72 26.38 12.25
N ARG A 396 17.32 27.65 12.38
CA ARG A 396 17.80 28.51 13.47
C ARG A 396 17.07 28.30 14.80
N SER A 397 15.84 27.77 14.79
CA SER A 397 14.94 27.91 15.93
C SER A 397 14.16 26.66 16.34
N THR A 398 13.93 25.70 15.44
CA THR A 398 13.01 24.58 15.72
C THR A 398 13.52 23.21 15.31
N LEU A 399 14.42 23.10 14.31
CA LEU A 399 14.88 21.82 13.79
C LEU A 399 15.84 21.12 14.78
N LYS A 400 15.38 20.02 15.37
CA LYS A 400 16.09 19.25 16.41
C LYS A 400 16.69 17.95 15.90
N THR A 401 16.03 17.30 14.95
CA THR A 401 16.45 15.97 14.46
C THR A 401 16.54 15.95 12.94
N VAL A 402 17.65 15.42 12.42
CA VAL A 402 17.78 15.04 11.01
C VAL A 402 18.16 13.55 10.95
N SER A 403 17.52 12.79 10.07
CA SER A 403 17.77 11.35 9.94
C SER A 403 17.93 10.94 8.49
N PHE A 404 18.99 10.20 8.18
CA PHE A 404 19.25 9.63 6.86
C PHE A 404 19.16 8.12 6.93
N ARG A 405 18.27 7.51 6.14
CA ARG A 405 18.25 6.07 5.93
C ARG A 405 18.99 5.69 4.65
N ASN A 406 19.67 4.55 4.67
CA ASN A 406 20.42 4.02 3.52
C ASN A 406 21.52 4.97 3.02
N PHE A 407 22.26 5.58 3.94
CA PHE A 407 23.33 6.53 3.64
C PHE A 407 24.54 5.81 3.02
N HIS A 408 25.02 6.29 1.86
CA HIS A 408 26.13 5.68 1.12
C HIS A 408 27.44 6.47 1.21
N GLY A 409 27.40 7.68 1.74
CA GLY A 409 28.55 8.56 1.85
C GLY A 409 29.02 9.09 0.50
N HIS A 410 28.09 9.43 -0.40
CA HIS A 410 28.42 10.17 -1.61
C HIS A 410 28.60 11.66 -1.29
N ASP A 411 29.35 12.38 -2.14
CA ASP A 411 29.67 13.80 -1.91
C ASP A 411 28.42 14.67 -1.72
N ALA A 412 27.34 14.41 -2.47
CA ALA A 412 26.06 15.12 -2.30
C ALA A 412 25.47 14.93 -0.91
N GLU A 413 25.45 13.69 -0.38
CA GLU A 413 24.93 13.41 0.96
C GLU A 413 25.80 14.07 2.05
N ILE A 414 27.12 14.11 1.84
CA ILE A 414 28.09 14.73 2.75
C ILE A 414 27.94 16.26 2.74
N CYS A 415 27.82 16.88 1.57
CA CYS A 415 27.56 18.31 1.43
C CYS A 415 26.21 18.69 2.06
N PHE A 416 25.21 17.84 1.89
CA PHE A 416 23.90 18.04 2.51
C PHE A 416 23.96 17.97 4.03
N LEU A 417 24.66 16.98 4.59
CA LEU A 417 24.95 16.94 6.02
C LEU A 417 25.71 18.18 6.49
N LYS A 418 26.75 18.61 5.76
CA LYS A 418 27.54 19.81 6.07
C LYS A 418 26.65 21.04 6.19
N TYR A 419 25.71 21.22 5.27
CA TYR A 419 24.76 22.35 5.31
C TYR A 419 23.94 22.38 6.60
N PHE A 420 23.40 21.25 7.07
CA PHE A 420 22.67 21.21 8.36
C PHE A 420 23.61 21.41 9.54
N LEU A 421 24.79 20.81 9.51
CA LEU A 421 25.79 20.96 10.57
C LEU A 421 26.16 22.44 10.78
N GLU A 422 26.36 23.20 9.71
CA GLU A 422 26.78 24.60 9.79
C GLU A 422 25.63 25.57 10.07
N ASN A 423 24.41 25.28 9.60
CA ASN A 423 23.30 26.24 9.65
C ASN A 423 22.23 25.94 10.71
N ALA A 424 22.13 24.71 11.23
CA ALA A 424 21.12 24.35 12.22
C ALA A 424 21.61 24.62 13.65
N LEU A 425 21.12 25.70 14.26
CA LEU A 425 21.63 26.23 15.53
C LEU A 425 21.08 25.50 16.78
N VAL A 426 19.94 24.84 16.65
CA VAL A 426 19.26 24.12 17.74
C VAL A 426 19.22 22.60 17.50
N LEU A 427 20.03 22.11 16.56
CA LEU A 427 20.05 20.70 16.19
C LEU A 427 20.60 19.85 17.33
N GLU A 428 19.80 18.89 17.81
CA GLU A 428 20.16 18.01 18.92
C GLU A 428 20.75 16.69 18.39
N ARG A 429 20.22 16.16 17.29
CA ARG A 429 20.53 14.81 16.80
C ARG A 429 20.61 14.71 15.28
N ILE A 430 21.66 14.04 14.81
CA ILE A 430 21.73 13.48 13.45
C ILE A 430 21.79 11.95 13.57
N ILE A 431 20.93 11.24 12.85
CA ILE A 431 20.88 9.78 12.83
C ILE A 431 21.20 9.30 11.42
N ILE A 432 22.22 8.47 11.27
CA ILE A 432 22.67 7.94 9.98
C ILE A 432 22.55 6.43 10.02
N TYR A 433 21.67 5.86 9.20
CA TYR A 433 21.60 4.42 8.98
C TYR A 433 22.40 4.10 7.71
N CYS A 434 23.53 3.43 7.87
CA CYS A 434 24.40 3.11 6.75
C CYS A 434 23.76 2.07 5.81
N SER A 435 24.00 2.21 4.51
CA SER A 435 23.60 1.22 3.50
C SER A 435 24.23 -0.16 3.78
N LYS A 436 23.45 -1.23 3.53
CA LYS A 436 23.89 -2.65 3.67
C LYS A 436 24.53 -3.22 2.39
N TYR A 437 24.57 -2.46 1.30
CA TYR A 437 25.09 -2.91 0.00
C TYR A 437 26.62 -2.72 -0.12
N PRO A 438 27.31 -3.47 -0.99
CA PRO A 438 28.79 -3.59 -0.99
C PRO A 438 29.56 -2.32 -1.37
N SER A 439 28.89 -1.17 -1.58
CA SER A 439 29.52 0.16 -1.71
C SER A 439 29.90 0.79 -0.36
N GLY A 440 29.43 0.23 0.76
CA GLY A 440 29.85 0.59 2.11
C GLY A 440 31.14 -0.13 2.50
N ASP A 441 32.27 0.22 1.88
CA ASP A 441 33.57 -0.13 2.44
C ASP A 441 33.66 0.45 3.86
N GLU A 442 34.00 -0.37 4.86
CA GLU A 442 34.18 0.10 6.24
C GLU A 442 35.17 1.26 6.31
N THR A 443 36.15 1.30 5.39
CA THR A 443 37.09 2.40 5.25
C THR A 443 36.38 3.69 4.81
N LYS A 444 35.56 3.64 3.76
CA LYS A 444 34.76 4.79 3.30
C LYS A 444 33.83 5.31 4.39
N GLN A 445 33.18 4.42 5.15
CA GLN A 445 32.33 4.84 6.28
C GLN A 445 33.13 5.51 7.40
N ARG A 446 34.35 5.01 7.68
CA ARG A 446 35.27 5.62 8.64
C ARG A 446 35.75 6.99 8.16
N ASP A 447 36.07 7.12 6.89
CA ASP A 447 36.53 8.37 6.28
C ASP A 447 35.43 9.43 6.32
N VAL A 448 34.19 9.07 5.97
CA VAL A 448 33.05 9.99 6.09
C VAL A 448 32.79 10.38 7.54
N ARG A 449 32.91 9.44 8.49
CA ARG A 449 32.81 9.76 9.92
C ARG A 449 33.88 10.77 10.35
N ASN A 450 35.13 10.58 9.92
CA ASN A 450 36.23 11.49 10.22
C ASN A 450 35.99 12.87 9.58
N GLN A 451 35.52 12.90 8.33
CA GLN A 451 35.20 14.12 7.62
C GLN A 451 34.07 14.90 8.30
N LEU A 452 32.99 14.23 8.73
CA LEU A 452 31.89 14.89 9.45
C LEU A 452 32.30 15.47 10.81
N GLN A 453 33.40 14.98 11.41
CA GLN A 453 33.94 15.54 12.65
C GLN A 453 34.71 16.85 12.42
N THR A 454 35.22 17.11 11.21
CA THR A 454 35.97 18.34 10.91
C THR A 454 35.08 19.53 10.58
N PHE A 455 33.82 19.29 10.22
CA PHE A 455 32.88 20.35 9.87
C PHE A 455 32.48 21.21 11.06
N ALA A 456 32.31 22.51 10.80
CA ALA A 456 31.83 23.46 11.79
C ALA A 456 30.41 23.10 12.24
N ARG A 457 30.12 23.28 13.53
CA ARG A 457 28.84 22.96 14.13
C ARG A 457 28.14 24.24 14.59
N GLY A 458 26.96 24.49 14.03
CA GLY A 458 26.07 25.56 14.46
C GLY A 458 25.46 25.29 15.84
N SER A 459 25.20 24.02 16.17
CA SER A 459 24.70 23.58 17.48
C SER A 459 25.79 22.92 18.32
N THR A 460 25.93 23.38 19.56
CA THR A 460 26.87 22.81 20.55
C THR A 460 26.35 21.53 21.20
N CYS A 461 25.03 21.28 21.12
CA CYS A 461 24.38 20.12 21.76
C CYS A 461 24.23 18.92 20.80
N LEU A 462 24.79 19.02 19.60
CA LEU A 462 24.61 18.03 18.54
C LEU A 462 25.30 16.69 18.85
N VAL A 463 24.53 15.60 18.74
CA VAL A 463 25.02 14.22 18.74
C VAL A 463 24.78 13.57 17.38
N ILE A 464 25.83 13.03 16.76
CA ILE A 464 25.75 12.22 15.54
C ILE A 464 25.76 10.75 15.93
N THR A 465 24.69 10.02 15.59
CA THR A 465 24.52 8.58 15.84
C THR A 465 24.56 7.83 14.53
N TYR A 466 25.30 6.73 14.49
CA TYR A 466 25.39 5.84 13.33
C TYR A 466 24.79 4.49 13.72
N MET A 467 23.90 3.95 12.89
CA MET A 467 23.15 2.71 13.13
C MET A 467 23.29 1.71 11.98
#